data_AF-A0A4Q5SXC4-F1
#
_entry.id   AF-A0A4Q5SXC4-F1
#
_cell.length_a   1.000
_cell.length_b   1.000
_cell.length_c   1.000
_cell.angle_alpha   90.00
_cell.angle_beta   90.00
_cell.angle_gamma   90.00
#
_symmetry.space_group_name_H-M   'P 1'
#
loop_
_entity.id
_entity.type
_entity.pdbx_description
1 polymer ?
#
loop_
_entity_poly.entity_id
_entity_poly.type
_entity_poly.pdbx_seq_one_letter_code
_entity_poly.pdbx_strand_id
1 'polypeptide(L)'
;MSDDRFQIAFDFFGEPEKPDDAGKESVPAKKEEPDVPLKAPAAAAQVAEEPTEVYFPDPLDLQPASGLTEYLSGAPVPEERRKSTRGRKSQKAMAAEVALVQVPPDEELFKKQYYGIREVSEMFAVNPSLLRYWETSFGMQLRKNRKGDRFFTPQDIKTVQLIHDLLRRRKFTIDGARDFLKKNKGADQRYELIQSLQKVRKFLLELKAHL
;
A
#
# COMPACT_ATOMS: atom_id res chain seq x y z
N MET A 1 20.76 -43.18 -51.24
CA MET A 1 22.21 -43.00 -51.03
C MET A 1 22.42 -41.60 -50.49
N SER A 2 22.86 -41.56 -49.24
CA SER A 2 23.37 -40.42 -48.47
C SER A 2 22.36 -39.41 -47.92
N ASP A 3 21.89 -39.77 -46.73
CA ASP A 3 21.55 -38.90 -45.61
C ASP A 3 22.69 -37.94 -45.23
N ASP A 4 22.36 -36.76 -44.70
CA ASP A 4 22.98 -36.19 -43.48
C ASP A 4 22.14 -34.96 -43.03
N ARG A 5 21.27 -35.12 -42.04
CA ARG A 5 21.49 -35.00 -40.58
C ARG A 5 21.90 -33.61 -40.12
N PHE A 6 20.92 -32.96 -39.48
CA PHE A 6 21.05 -32.22 -38.22
C PHE A 6 22.49 -32.02 -37.71
N GLN A 7 22.97 -30.78 -37.81
CA GLN A 7 23.99 -30.26 -36.90
C GLN A 7 23.46 -28.98 -36.24
N ILE A 8 22.89 -29.24 -35.06
CA ILE A 8 22.77 -28.31 -33.94
C ILE A 8 24.20 -28.00 -33.49
N ALA A 9 24.66 -26.76 -33.69
CA ALA A 9 25.85 -26.26 -33.03
C ALA A 9 25.41 -25.51 -31.76
N PHE A 10 25.80 -26.10 -30.63
CA PHE A 10 25.52 -25.70 -29.27
C PHE A 10 26.89 -25.31 -28.68
N ASP A 11 27.32 -24.06 -28.87
CA ASP A 11 28.50 -23.51 -28.17
C ASP A 11 28.03 -23.09 -26.77
N PHE A 12 28.03 -23.94 -25.74
CA PHE A 12 29.15 -24.53 -25.00
C PHE A 12 30.27 -23.54 -24.65
N PHE A 13 30.09 -22.94 -23.47
CA PHE A 13 31.16 -22.73 -22.49
C PHE A 13 32.27 -21.73 -22.88
N GLY A 14 31.92 -20.44 -22.89
CA GLY A 14 32.88 -19.37 -22.66
C GLY A 14 33.14 -19.22 -21.17
N GLU A 15 34.23 -19.83 -20.71
CA GLU A 15 34.66 -19.88 -19.31
C GLU A 15 35.08 -18.48 -18.81
N PRO A 16 34.69 -18.08 -17.58
CA PRO A 16 35.01 -16.77 -17.04
C PRO A 16 36.48 -16.70 -16.56
N GLU A 17 37.22 -15.71 -17.03
CA GLU A 17 38.49 -15.34 -16.43
C GLU A 17 38.30 -14.89 -14.97
N LYS A 18 39.10 -15.48 -14.09
CA LYS A 18 39.15 -15.18 -12.66
C LYS A 18 39.77 -13.80 -12.43
N PRO A 19 39.28 -13.06 -11.41
CA PRO A 19 40.00 -11.89 -10.90
C PRO A 19 41.14 -12.35 -9.98
N ASP A 20 42.37 -12.05 -10.38
CA ASP A 20 43.52 -12.13 -9.50
C ASP A 20 43.49 -11.04 -8.42
N ASP A 21 44.11 -11.44 -7.33
CA ASP A 21 44.03 -10.99 -5.95
C ASP A 21 44.89 -9.73 -5.65
N ALA A 22 44.71 -9.23 -4.43
CA ALA A 22 45.63 -8.41 -3.65
C ALA A 22 45.58 -6.88 -3.82
N GLY A 23 44.90 -6.23 -2.87
CA GLY A 23 45.00 -4.80 -2.65
C GLY A 23 44.11 -4.23 -1.54
N LYS A 24 43.94 -4.93 -0.41
CA LYS A 24 43.34 -4.35 0.81
C LYS A 24 44.22 -4.64 2.02
N GLU A 25 45.08 -3.69 2.36
CA GLU A 25 45.55 -3.53 3.73
C GLU A 25 45.57 -2.04 4.11
N SER A 26 45.32 -1.81 5.40
CA SER A 26 45.36 -0.55 6.15
C SER A 26 44.04 0.20 6.36
N VAL A 27 43.20 -0.31 7.27
CA VAL A 27 42.58 0.53 8.30
C VAL A 27 42.70 -0.18 9.64
N PRO A 28 43.40 0.38 10.64
CA PRO A 28 43.65 -0.28 11.91
C PRO A 28 42.41 -0.27 12.80
N ALA A 29 42.07 -1.45 13.30
CA ALA A 29 41.16 -1.66 14.41
C ALA A 29 41.76 -1.08 15.69
N LYS A 30 41.21 0.05 16.15
CA LYS A 30 41.33 0.45 17.55
C LYS A 30 40.32 -0.34 18.36
N LYS A 31 40.86 -1.25 19.17
CA LYS A 31 40.30 -1.70 20.44
C LYS A 31 39.94 -0.50 21.29
N GLU A 32 38.79 -0.53 21.93
CA GLU A 32 38.55 0.01 23.27
C GLU A 32 37.12 -0.39 23.69
N GLU A 33 37.00 -1.57 24.28
CA GLU A 33 36.13 -1.72 25.43
C GLU A 33 36.81 -0.95 26.58
N PRO A 34 36.10 -0.04 27.24
CA PRO A 34 36.36 0.17 28.64
C PRO A 34 35.15 -0.29 29.46
N ASP A 35 35.42 -1.25 30.32
CA ASP A 35 34.75 -1.46 31.59
C ASP A 35 34.34 -0.11 32.19
N VAL A 36 33.03 0.08 32.38
CA VAL A 36 32.54 1.15 33.23
C VAL A 36 32.43 0.57 34.64
N PRO A 37 33.30 0.99 35.57
CA PRO A 37 33.27 0.50 36.93
C PRO A 37 32.05 1.04 37.68
N LEU A 38 31.44 0.15 38.44
CA LEU A 38 30.61 0.47 39.60
C LEU A 38 31.34 1.49 40.50
N LYS A 39 30.83 2.72 40.60
CA LYS A 39 30.93 3.48 41.86
C LYS A 39 29.85 4.56 41.98
N ALA A 40 29.11 4.45 43.06
CA ALA A 40 28.17 5.44 43.59
C ALA A 40 28.83 6.82 43.81
N PRO A 41 28.01 7.87 43.82
CA PRO A 41 28.09 8.79 44.95
C PRO A 41 26.74 8.93 45.66
N ALA A 42 26.83 8.79 46.96
CA ALA A 42 25.84 9.24 47.92
C ALA A 42 25.65 10.77 47.81
N ALA A 43 24.40 11.20 47.80
CA ALA A 43 23.99 12.48 48.36
C ALA A 43 22.51 12.34 48.78
N ALA A 44 22.33 12.26 50.10
CA ALA A 44 21.04 12.30 50.75
C ALA A 44 20.33 13.64 50.47
N ALA A 45 19.06 13.56 50.13
CA ALA A 45 18.10 14.62 50.38
C ALA A 45 16.81 13.96 50.87
N GLN A 46 16.55 14.13 52.16
CA GLN A 46 15.36 13.72 52.87
C GLN A 46 14.18 14.53 52.35
N VAL A 47 13.08 13.88 51.98
CA VAL A 47 11.75 14.49 52.03
C VAL A 47 10.84 13.46 52.69
N ALA A 48 10.30 13.87 53.85
CA ALA A 48 9.44 13.09 54.71
C ALA A 48 8.23 12.56 53.93
N GLU A 49 7.93 11.28 54.16
CA GLU A 49 6.65 10.69 53.83
C GLU A 49 5.58 11.31 54.72
N GLU A 50 4.71 12.15 54.15
CA GLU A 50 3.36 12.28 54.69
C GLU A 50 2.49 11.22 54.01
N PRO A 51 1.75 10.39 54.77
CA PRO A 51 0.80 9.47 54.18
C PRO A 51 -0.30 10.30 53.52
N THR A 52 -0.24 10.41 52.20
CA THR A 52 -1.38 10.91 51.42
C THR A 52 -2.44 9.83 51.48
N GLU A 53 -3.34 9.98 52.44
CA GLU A 53 -4.58 9.25 52.54
C GLU A 53 -5.32 9.44 51.22
N VAL A 54 -5.31 8.41 50.38
CA VAL A 54 -6.07 8.40 49.13
C VAL A 54 -7.53 8.39 49.53
N TYR A 55 -8.14 9.57 49.59
CA TYR A 55 -9.56 9.75 49.85
C TYR A 55 -10.33 9.17 48.66
N PHE A 56 -10.80 7.94 48.82
CA PHE A 56 -11.83 7.36 47.97
C PHE A 56 -13.17 7.91 48.45
N PRO A 57 -13.86 8.75 47.67
CA PRO A 57 -15.17 9.24 48.07
C PRO A 57 -16.12 8.04 48.20
N ASP A 58 -16.96 8.09 49.24
CA ASP A 58 -17.91 7.03 49.55
C ASP A 58 -18.79 6.71 48.32
N PRO A 59 -19.07 5.42 48.03
CA PRO A 59 -19.71 4.99 46.78
C PRO A 59 -21.17 5.47 46.55
N LEU A 60 -21.71 6.36 47.37
CA LEU A 60 -23.13 6.75 47.36
C LEU A 60 -23.41 8.14 46.78
N ASP A 61 -22.39 8.92 46.40
CA ASP A 61 -22.56 10.29 45.87
C ASP A 61 -22.63 10.37 44.33
N LEU A 62 -22.55 9.25 43.62
CA LEU A 62 -22.77 9.21 42.18
C LEU A 62 -24.28 9.24 41.90
N GLN A 63 -24.76 10.41 41.48
CA GLN A 63 -26.06 10.55 40.82
C GLN A 63 -26.23 9.39 39.81
N PRO A 64 -27.38 8.70 39.78
CA PRO A 64 -27.54 7.53 38.94
C PRO A 64 -27.35 7.97 37.48
N ALA A 65 -26.25 7.53 36.88
CA ALA A 65 -26.02 7.71 35.45
C ALA A 65 -27.24 7.14 34.73
N SER A 66 -27.98 8.02 34.07
CA SER A 66 -29.27 7.76 33.42
C SER A 66 -29.23 6.71 32.30
N GLY A 67 -28.07 6.09 32.05
CA GLY A 67 -27.91 4.94 31.18
C GLY A 67 -27.95 3.58 31.86
N LEU A 68 -27.89 3.49 33.20
CA LEU A 68 -27.81 2.20 33.91
C LEU A 68 -29.07 1.33 33.79
N THR A 69 -30.23 1.95 33.53
CA THR A 69 -31.49 1.24 33.28
C THR A 69 -31.48 0.49 31.95
N GLU A 70 -30.73 0.97 30.96
CA GLU A 70 -30.61 0.30 29.66
C GLU A 70 -29.76 -0.97 29.77
N TYR A 71 -28.69 -0.94 30.58
CA TYR A 71 -27.79 -2.07 30.80
C TYR A 71 -28.39 -3.19 31.67
N LEU A 72 -29.26 -2.87 32.63
CA LEU A 72 -29.89 -3.86 33.52
C LEU A 72 -31.15 -4.50 32.91
N SER A 73 -31.67 -3.96 31.80
CA SER A 73 -32.86 -4.50 31.12
C SER A 73 -32.62 -5.83 30.40
N GLY A 74 -31.38 -6.31 30.32
CA GLY A 74 -31.03 -7.53 29.59
C GLY A 74 -31.31 -7.45 28.09
N ALA A 75 -31.76 -6.30 27.58
CA ALA A 75 -31.94 -6.07 26.17
C ALA A 75 -30.56 -5.96 25.51
N PRO A 76 -30.19 -6.85 24.58
CA PRO A 76 -28.96 -6.70 23.86
C PRO A 76 -29.01 -5.36 23.11
N VAL A 77 -28.07 -4.46 23.42
CA VAL A 77 -27.78 -3.31 22.56
C VAL A 77 -27.70 -3.85 21.13
N PRO A 78 -28.49 -3.33 20.17
CA PRO A 78 -28.40 -3.73 18.78
C PRO A 78 -27.06 -3.24 18.20
N GLU A 79 -25.97 -3.90 18.59
CA GLU A 79 -24.73 -3.79 17.85
C GLU A 79 -24.99 -4.43 16.49
N GLU A 80 -25.12 -3.60 15.46
CA GLU A 80 -25.03 -4.05 14.07
C GLU A 80 -23.63 -4.59 13.83
N ARG A 81 -23.37 -5.82 14.29
CA ARG A 81 -22.19 -6.60 13.95
C ARG A 81 -22.28 -6.85 12.46
N ARG A 82 -21.66 -5.96 11.67
CA ARG A 82 -21.45 -6.17 10.25
C ARG A 82 -20.77 -7.53 10.14
N LYS A 83 -21.50 -8.55 9.70
CA LYS A 83 -21.00 -9.92 9.57
C LYS A 83 -19.73 -9.83 8.73
N SER A 84 -18.57 -9.97 9.37
CA SER A 84 -17.34 -10.20 8.64
C SER A 84 -17.56 -11.54 7.97
N THR A 85 -17.77 -11.52 6.65
CA THR A 85 -17.82 -12.76 5.90
C THR A 85 -16.42 -13.34 6.05
N ARG A 86 -16.25 -14.25 7.03
CA ARG A 86 -15.02 -14.98 7.28
C ARG A 86 -14.84 -15.92 6.08
N GLY A 87 -14.23 -15.38 5.04
CA GLY A 87 -14.15 -16.00 3.73
C GLY A 87 -13.66 -15.01 2.69
N ARG A 88 -13.17 -15.55 1.57
CA ARG A 88 -12.75 -14.75 0.41
C ARG A 88 -13.96 -13.95 -0.09
N LYS A 89 -13.81 -12.64 -0.28
CA LYS A 89 -14.88 -11.76 -0.78
C LYS A 89 -15.48 -12.33 -2.08
N SER A 90 -16.80 -12.32 -2.20
CA SER A 90 -17.50 -12.70 -3.42
C SER A 90 -17.07 -11.82 -4.60
N GLN A 91 -16.98 -12.39 -5.81
CA GLN A 91 -16.55 -11.66 -7.01
C GLN A 91 -17.40 -10.41 -7.28
N LYS A 92 -18.70 -10.46 -6.94
CA LYS A 92 -19.61 -9.32 -7.09
C LYS A 92 -19.28 -8.18 -6.13
N ALA A 93 -18.88 -8.50 -4.90
CA ALA A 93 -18.44 -7.51 -3.92
C ALA A 93 -17.12 -6.83 -4.37
N MET A 94 -16.18 -7.61 -4.92
CA MET A 94 -14.93 -7.05 -5.47
C MET A 94 -15.16 -6.15 -6.68
N ALA A 95 -16.15 -6.47 -7.52
CA ALA A 95 -16.52 -5.63 -8.66
C ALA A 95 -17.24 -4.34 -8.22
N ALA A 96 -18.04 -4.38 -7.16
CA ALA A 96 -18.68 -3.20 -6.60
C ALA A 96 -17.65 -2.17 -6.08
N GLU A 97 -16.53 -2.61 -5.51
CA GLU A 97 -15.43 -1.72 -5.11
C GLU A 97 -14.87 -0.92 -6.30
N VAL A 98 -14.96 -1.41 -7.54
CA VAL A 98 -14.54 -0.66 -8.74
C VAL A 98 -15.39 0.58 -8.96
N ALA A 99 -16.69 0.52 -8.63
CA ALA A 99 -17.60 1.63 -8.82
C ALA A 99 -17.37 2.78 -7.83
N LEU A 100 -16.65 2.53 -6.74
CA LEU A 100 -16.31 3.52 -5.72
C LEU A 100 -15.05 4.33 -6.04
N VAL A 101 -14.35 4.01 -7.14
CA VAL A 101 -13.15 4.73 -7.53
C VAL A 101 -13.51 6.15 -7.96
N GLN A 102 -13.05 7.12 -7.18
CA GLN A 102 -13.23 8.55 -7.42
C GLN A 102 -11.89 9.15 -7.85
N VAL A 103 -11.48 8.85 -9.08
CA VAL A 103 -10.29 9.47 -9.66
C VAL A 103 -10.72 10.82 -10.29
N PRO A 104 -10.15 11.95 -9.82
CA PRO A 104 -10.37 13.26 -10.42
C PRO A 104 -10.00 13.28 -11.91
N PRO A 105 -10.61 14.17 -12.71
CA PRO A 105 -10.26 14.32 -14.11
C PRO A 105 -8.77 14.68 -14.28
N ASP A 106 -8.18 14.25 -15.40
CA ASP A 106 -6.77 14.48 -15.75
C ASP A 106 -6.32 15.93 -15.50
N GLU A 107 -7.15 16.91 -15.85
CA GLU A 107 -6.86 18.34 -15.66
C GLU A 107 -6.58 18.72 -14.20
N GLU A 108 -7.24 18.10 -13.24
CA GLU A 108 -6.97 18.32 -11.81
C GLU A 108 -5.74 17.54 -11.35
N LEU A 109 -5.48 16.37 -11.95
CA LEU A 109 -4.30 15.58 -11.65
C LEU A 109 -3.00 16.28 -12.07
N PHE A 110 -3.00 17.01 -13.19
CA PHE A 110 -1.80 17.72 -13.65
C PHE A 110 -1.52 19.02 -12.90
N LYS A 111 -2.45 19.52 -12.06
CA LYS A 111 -2.21 20.72 -11.23
C LYS A 111 -1.16 20.47 -10.15
N LYS A 112 -1.07 19.25 -9.62
CA LYS A 112 -0.09 18.87 -8.58
C LYS A 112 0.91 17.87 -9.15
N GLN A 113 2.20 18.12 -8.93
CA GLN A 113 3.25 17.28 -9.52
C GLN A 113 3.46 15.96 -8.77
N TYR A 114 3.18 15.93 -7.46
CA TYR A 114 3.43 14.79 -6.60
C TYR A 114 2.26 14.52 -5.67
N TYR A 115 1.86 13.26 -5.58
CA TYR A 115 0.79 12.77 -4.72
C TYR A 115 1.33 11.79 -3.69
N GLY A 116 0.89 11.92 -2.44
CA GLY A 116 1.27 10.99 -1.39
C GLY A 116 0.53 9.66 -1.53
N ILE A 117 1.13 8.56 -1.08
CA ILE A 117 0.47 7.23 -1.13
C ILE A 117 -0.91 7.19 -0.45
N ARG A 118 -1.12 8.02 0.59
CA ARG A 118 -2.42 8.12 1.28
C ARG A 118 -3.49 8.74 0.38
N GLU A 119 -3.17 9.87 -0.24
CA GLU A 119 -4.08 10.54 -1.20
C GLU A 119 -4.48 9.57 -2.32
N VAL A 120 -3.49 8.89 -2.91
CA VAL A 120 -3.75 7.90 -3.98
C VAL A 120 -4.58 6.73 -3.45
N SER A 121 -4.33 6.25 -2.24
CA SER A 121 -5.10 5.15 -1.65
C SER A 121 -6.59 5.48 -1.47
N GLU A 122 -6.88 6.74 -1.12
CA GLU A 122 -8.24 7.24 -0.96
C GLU A 122 -8.96 7.37 -2.31
N MET A 123 -8.29 7.91 -3.34
CA MET A 123 -8.86 8.04 -4.69
C MET A 123 -9.31 6.70 -5.30
N PHE A 124 -8.51 5.65 -5.09
CA PHE A 124 -8.79 4.31 -5.61
C PHE A 124 -9.57 3.43 -4.62
N ALA A 125 -9.81 3.88 -3.38
CA ALA A 125 -10.35 3.07 -2.29
C ALA A 125 -9.58 1.74 -2.09
N VAL A 126 -8.25 1.79 -2.20
CA VAL A 126 -7.36 0.63 -2.09
C VAL A 126 -6.45 0.77 -0.87
N ASN A 127 -6.04 -0.35 -0.26
CA ASN A 127 -5.10 -0.30 0.86
C ASN A 127 -3.72 0.24 0.42
N PRO A 128 -3.09 1.18 1.16
CA PRO A 128 -1.75 1.69 0.84
C PRO A 128 -0.69 0.60 0.64
N SER A 129 -0.78 -0.51 1.39
CA SER A 129 0.15 -1.65 1.24
C SER A 129 0.03 -2.33 -0.12
N LEU A 130 -1.15 -2.33 -0.74
CA LEU A 130 -1.33 -2.89 -2.08
C LEU A 130 -0.64 -2.02 -3.14
N LEU A 131 -0.70 -0.70 -3.00
CA LEU A 131 0.03 0.23 -3.87
C LEU A 131 1.55 0.03 -3.76
N ARG A 132 2.07 -0.22 -2.54
CA ARG A 132 3.49 -0.57 -2.33
C ARG A 132 3.85 -1.87 -3.02
N TYR A 133 2.95 -2.87 -2.97
CA TYR A 133 3.17 -4.15 -3.62
C TYR A 133 3.15 -4.05 -5.15
N TRP A 134 2.30 -3.18 -5.71
CA TRP A 134 2.25 -2.91 -7.14
C TRP A 134 3.53 -2.28 -7.67
N GLU A 135 4.17 -1.37 -6.91
CA GLU A 135 5.50 -0.82 -7.25
C GLU A 135 6.49 -1.95 -7.58
N THR A 136 6.66 -2.89 -6.64
CA THR A 136 7.59 -4.02 -6.79
C THR A 136 7.15 -4.98 -7.90
N SER A 137 5.84 -5.21 -8.03
CA SER A 137 5.30 -6.18 -8.98
C SER A 137 5.42 -5.71 -10.43
N PHE A 138 5.17 -4.44 -10.71
CA PHE A 138 5.19 -3.89 -12.07
C PHE A 138 6.51 -3.20 -12.43
N GLY A 139 7.41 -3.02 -11.46
CA GLY A 139 8.70 -2.37 -11.67
C GLY A 139 8.60 -0.85 -11.87
N MET A 140 7.53 -0.23 -11.37
CA MET A 140 7.35 1.22 -11.42
C MET A 140 8.28 1.87 -10.39
N GLN A 141 9.18 2.74 -10.84
CA GLN A 141 10.14 3.39 -9.96
C GLN A 141 9.54 4.68 -9.36
N LEU A 142 8.87 4.55 -8.22
CA LEU A 142 8.36 5.70 -7.48
C LEU A 142 9.50 6.48 -6.81
N ARG A 143 9.37 7.81 -6.77
CA ARG A 143 10.29 8.67 -6.02
C ARG A 143 10.08 8.45 -4.52
N LYS A 144 11.18 8.23 -3.80
CA LYS A 144 11.18 8.02 -2.35
C LYS A 144 11.79 9.23 -1.65
N ASN A 145 11.18 9.65 -0.54
CA ASN A 145 11.77 10.66 0.34
C ASN A 145 12.93 10.08 1.16
N ARG A 146 13.75 10.93 1.80
CA ARG A 146 14.75 10.54 2.81
C ARG A 146 14.14 9.70 3.94
N LYS A 147 12.88 9.94 4.28
CA LYS A 147 12.11 9.19 5.29
C LYS A 147 11.56 7.83 4.77
N GLY A 148 11.60 7.58 3.46
CA GLY A 148 11.04 6.36 2.84
C GLY A 148 9.58 6.46 2.39
N ASP A 149 8.97 7.63 2.50
CA ASP A 149 7.64 7.89 1.93
C ASP A 149 7.68 7.88 0.41
N ARG A 150 6.63 7.35 -0.22
CA ARG A 150 6.51 7.20 -1.67
C ARG A 150 5.61 8.29 -2.24
N PHE A 151 6.07 8.90 -3.33
CA PHE A 151 5.32 9.89 -4.09
C PHE A 151 5.03 9.37 -5.50
N PHE A 152 3.80 9.62 -5.94
CA PHE A 152 3.30 9.30 -7.25
C PHE A 152 3.26 10.56 -8.10
N THR A 153 3.73 10.47 -9.34
CA THR A 153 3.49 11.49 -10.35
C THR A 153 2.10 11.29 -10.98
N PRO A 154 1.54 12.31 -11.66
CA PRO A 154 0.29 12.15 -12.43
C PRO A 154 0.37 10.98 -13.44
N GLN A 155 1.55 10.75 -14.02
CA GLN A 155 1.79 9.64 -14.95
C GLN A 155 1.71 8.27 -14.24
N ASP A 156 2.25 8.17 -13.02
CA ASP A 156 2.14 6.96 -12.21
C ASP A 156 0.68 6.68 -11.86
N ILE A 157 -0.11 7.72 -11.55
CA ILE A 157 -1.54 7.59 -11.25
C ILE A 157 -2.31 7.01 -12.44
N LYS A 158 -2.03 7.47 -13.67
CA LYS A 158 -2.62 6.90 -14.89
C LYS A 158 -2.28 5.41 -15.04
N THR A 159 -1.03 5.06 -14.77
CA THR A 159 -0.58 3.65 -14.83
C THR A 159 -1.28 2.80 -13.76
N VAL A 160 -1.42 3.32 -12.54
CA VAL A 160 -2.17 2.69 -11.44
C VAL A 160 -3.63 2.51 -11.82
N GLN A 161 -4.25 3.49 -12.47
CA GLN A 161 -5.62 3.41 -12.98
C GLN A 161 -5.77 2.29 -14.01
N LEU A 162 -4.84 2.18 -14.96
CA LEU A 162 -4.82 1.08 -15.93
C LEU A 162 -4.68 -0.28 -15.24
N ILE A 163 -3.72 -0.42 -14.32
CA ILE A 163 -3.51 -1.66 -13.55
C ILE A 163 -4.77 -2.04 -12.79
N HIS A 164 -5.41 -1.07 -12.13
CA HIS A 164 -6.63 -1.28 -11.37
C HIS A 164 -7.75 -1.84 -12.26
N ASP A 165 -7.92 -1.29 -13.46
CA ASP A 165 -8.91 -1.76 -14.43
C ASP A 165 -8.58 -3.15 -14.98
N LEU A 166 -7.31 -3.46 -15.23
CA LEU A 166 -6.89 -4.80 -15.66
C LEU A 166 -7.21 -5.85 -14.60
N LEU A 167 -6.89 -5.57 -13.34
CA LEU A 167 -7.07 -6.53 -12.26
C LEU A 167 -8.54 -6.70 -11.88
N ARG A 168 -9.31 -5.60 -11.76
CA ARG A 168 -10.68 -5.69 -11.27
C ARG A 168 -11.72 -5.85 -12.36
N ARG A 169 -11.63 -5.11 -13.46
CA ARG A 169 -12.62 -5.18 -14.56
C ARG A 169 -12.35 -6.38 -15.45
N ARG A 170 -11.09 -6.62 -15.82
CA ARG A 170 -10.71 -7.70 -16.73
C ARG A 170 -10.26 -9.00 -16.05
N LYS A 171 -10.10 -9.00 -14.71
CA LYS A 171 -9.75 -10.17 -13.90
C LYS A 171 -8.39 -10.82 -14.26
N PHE A 172 -7.41 -10.01 -14.68
CA PHE A 172 -6.05 -10.52 -14.86
C PHE A 172 -5.39 -10.87 -13.51
N THR A 173 -4.47 -11.83 -13.53
CA THR A 173 -3.50 -12.01 -12.43
C THR A 173 -2.43 -10.92 -12.49
N ILE A 174 -1.66 -10.73 -11.43
CA ILE A 174 -0.58 -9.73 -11.40
C ILE A 174 0.45 -10.00 -12.50
N ASP A 175 0.83 -11.26 -12.69
CA ASP A 175 1.76 -11.65 -13.76
C ASP A 175 1.14 -11.45 -15.15
N GLY A 176 -0.13 -11.82 -15.34
CA GLY A 176 -0.83 -11.60 -16.60
C GLY A 176 -0.99 -10.13 -16.95
N ALA A 177 -1.22 -9.27 -15.95
CA ALA A 177 -1.26 -7.82 -16.14
C ALA A 177 0.12 -7.25 -16.48
N ARG A 178 1.19 -7.75 -15.86
CA ARG A 178 2.58 -7.37 -16.18
C ARG A 178 2.91 -7.71 -17.63
N ASP A 179 2.57 -8.93 -18.05
CA ASP A 179 2.78 -9.37 -19.44
C ASP A 179 1.93 -8.58 -20.42
N PHE A 180 0.70 -8.22 -20.06
CA PHE A 180 -0.16 -7.38 -20.88
C PHE A 180 0.47 -6.02 -21.14
N LEU A 181 0.98 -5.36 -20.10
CA LEU A 181 1.66 -4.06 -20.21
C LEU A 181 2.95 -4.16 -21.05
N LYS A 182 3.74 -5.22 -20.88
CA LYS A 182 4.96 -5.44 -21.67
C LYS A 182 4.68 -5.70 -23.15
N LYS A 183 3.68 -6.54 -23.46
CA LYS A 183 3.31 -6.91 -24.84
C LYS A 183 2.65 -5.75 -25.58
N ASN A 184 1.96 -4.87 -24.87
CA ASN A 184 1.16 -3.81 -25.46
C ASN A 184 1.72 -2.43 -25.12
N LYS A 185 2.75 -2.00 -25.85
CA LYS A 185 3.34 -0.65 -25.72
C LYS A 185 2.38 0.52 -26.04
N GLY A 186 1.18 0.23 -26.56
CA GLY A 186 0.10 1.20 -26.77
C GLY A 186 -1.14 0.94 -25.91
N ALA A 187 -1.02 0.18 -24.83
CA ALA A 187 -2.13 -0.08 -23.91
C ALA A 187 -2.69 1.22 -23.32
N ASP A 188 -1.82 2.17 -22.99
CA ASP A 188 -2.18 3.47 -22.40
C ASP A 188 -3.05 4.29 -23.36
N GLN A 189 -2.62 4.45 -24.62
CA GLN A 189 -3.38 5.21 -25.63
C GLN A 189 -4.75 4.59 -25.93
N ARG A 190 -4.81 3.26 -26.05
CA ARG A 190 -6.08 2.57 -26.25
C ARG A 190 -6.99 2.69 -25.04
N TYR A 191 -6.42 2.69 -23.84
CA TYR A 191 -7.17 2.90 -22.62
C TYR A 191 -7.75 4.32 -22.55
N GLU A 192 -6.94 5.34 -22.85
CA GLU A 192 -7.39 6.74 -22.92
C GLU A 192 -8.52 6.92 -23.97
N LEU A 193 -8.40 6.28 -25.14
CA LEU A 193 -9.45 6.28 -26.16
C LEU A 193 -10.74 5.60 -25.67
N ILE A 194 -10.63 4.47 -24.98
CA ILE A 194 -11.80 3.80 -24.39
C ILE A 194 -12.46 4.71 -23.35
N GLN A 195 -11.69 5.42 -22.53
CA GLN A 195 -12.21 6.35 -21.54
C GLN A 195 -12.93 7.54 -22.18
N SER A 196 -12.38 8.13 -23.24
CA SER A 196 -13.05 9.23 -23.94
C SER A 196 -14.38 8.79 -24.55
N LEU A 197 -14.43 7.61 -25.18
CA LEU A 197 -15.66 7.04 -25.72
C LEU A 197 -16.68 6.72 -24.62
N GLN A 198 -16.24 6.26 -23.46
CA GLN A 198 -17.11 6.04 -22.30
C GLN A 198 -17.70 7.36 -21.78
N LYS A 199 -16.93 8.45 -21.75
CA LYS A 199 -17.43 9.79 -21.39
C LYS A 199 -18.49 10.28 -22.36
N VAL A 200 -18.23 10.20 -23.67
CA VAL A 200 -19.20 10.59 -24.72
C VAL A 200 -20.48 9.76 -24.59
N ARG A 201 -20.37 8.43 -24.39
CA ARG A 201 -21.53 7.57 -24.18
C ARG A 201 -22.35 8.00 -22.98
N LYS A 202 -21.72 8.29 -21.84
CA LYS A 202 -22.42 8.73 -20.62
C LYS A 202 -23.16 10.06 -20.87
N PHE A 203 -22.48 11.04 -21.47
CA PHE A 203 -23.08 12.32 -21.83
C PHE A 203 -24.34 12.18 -22.70
N LEU A 204 -24.27 11.34 -23.74
CA LEU A 204 -25.43 11.09 -24.61
C LEU A 204 -26.58 10.38 -23.88
N LEU A 205 -26.28 9.48 -22.93
CA LEU A 205 -27.29 8.83 -22.11
C LEU A 205 -27.96 9.79 -21.14
N GLU A 206 -27.20 10.73 -20.57
CA GLU A 206 -27.74 11.81 -19.74
C GLU A 206 -28.69 12.69 -20.55
N LEU A 207 -28.26 13.16 -21.75
CA LEU A 207 -29.13 13.93 -22.64
C LEU A 207 -30.42 13.17 -23.01
N LYS A 208 -30.31 11.87 -23.27
CA LYS A 208 -31.48 11.02 -23.53
C LYS A 208 -32.42 10.91 -22.32
N ALA A 209 -31.89 10.92 -21.10
CA ALA A 209 -32.71 10.82 -19.89
C ALA A 209 -33.43 12.14 -19.54
N HIS A 210 -32.91 13.26 -20.05
CA HIS A 210 -33.48 14.61 -19.87
C HIS A 210 -34.46 15.02 -20.97
N LEU A 211 -34.69 14.17 -21.98
CA LEU A 211 -35.64 14.38 -23.08
C LEU A 211 -36.83 13.43 -22.93
#